data_AF-A0A2N1Q5M2-F1
#
_entry.id   AF-A0A2N1Q5M2-F1
#
_cell.length_a   1.000
_cell.length_b   1.000
_cell.length_c   1.000
_cell.angle_alpha   90.00
_cell.angle_beta   90.00
_cell.angle_gamma   90.00
#
_symmetry.space_group_name_H-M   'P 1'
#
loop_
_entity.id
_entity.type
_entity.pdbx_description
1 polymer ?
#
loop_
_entity_poly.entity_id
_entity_poly.type
_entity_poly.pdbx_seq_one_letter_code
_entity_poly.pdbx_strand_id
1 'polypeptide(L)'
;QKFANSRSRDIRSYNDNVKRGLVESDKMPYIVIVIDELADLMMVAAHDVEDSIQRLTQKARAAGIHLLVATQRPTTDVVKGTIKSNIPVRIAFKVASFVDSTTILDGAGAESLLGKGDMLLKRSDRAHRLQGAYIPDSEIYAVTDFIRNQYKAQYIFEHDSLKQQARMREVANDELFEDVAYFVVQTGNASINSIQKEFEIGFNRAQKLVEMLEEYQVVSQSQGTKAREVLVTVSELKTILGHD
;
A
#
# COMPACT_ATOMS: atom_id res chain seq x y z
N GLN A 1 17.30 5.46 11.23
CA GLN A 1 18.51 6.31 11.10
C GLN A 1 18.31 7.71 11.69
N LYS A 2 17.37 8.54 11.20
CA LYS A 2 17.12 9.89 11.76
C LYS A 2 16.95 9.92 13.30
N PHE A 3 16.09 9.06 13.86
CA PHE A 3 15.90 8.98 15.32
C PHE A 3 17.15 8.54 16.10
N ALA A 4 17.91 7.59 15.56
CA ALA A 4 19.15 7.14 16.20
C ALA A 4 20.18 8.27 16.24
N ASN A 5 20.35 8.99 15.12
CA ASN A 5 21.31 10.09 15.01
C ASN A 5 20.95 11.28 15.92
N SER A 6 19.66 11.50 16.17
CA SER A 6 19.16 12.55 17.06
C SER A 6 18.98 12.11 18.52
N ARG A 7 19.36 10.88 18.87
CA ARG A 7 19.10 10.25 20.19
C ARG A 7 17.62 10.31 20.61
N SER A 8 16.73 10.22 19.64
CA SER A 8 15.27 10.23 19.84
C SER A 8 14.74 8.80 19.83
N ARG A 9 13.72 8.53 20.66
CA ARG A 9 13.09 7.20 20.73
C ARG A 9 11.91 7.07 19.77
N ASP A 10 11.30 8.18 19.42
CA ASP A 10 10.10 8.30 18.61
C ASP A 10 9.99 9.69 17.94
N ILE A 11 8.98 9.87 17.09
CA ILE A 11 8.71 11.13 16.41
C ILE A 11 8.47 12.29 17.38
N ARG A 12 7.88 12.03 18.55
CA ARG A 12 7.57 13.08 19.53
C ARG A 12 8.86 13.63 20.13
N SER A 13 9.72 12.75 20.63
CA SER A 13 11.04 13.11 21.15
C SER A 13 11.94 13.72 20.08
N TYR A 14 11.83 13.30 18.82
CA TYR A 14 12.50 13.95 17.69
C TYR A 14 12.04 15.39 17.52
N ASN A 15 10.73 15.62 17.42
CA ASN A 15 10.16 16.96 17.24
C ASN A 15 10.39 17.87 18.45
N ASP A 16 10.44 17.31 19.66
CA ASP A 16 10.80 18.05 20.87
C ASP A 16 12.28 18.47 20.86
N ASN A 17 13.18 17.60 20.38
CA ASN A 17 14.61 17.93 20.22
C ASN A 17 14.83 19.02 19.16
N VAL A 18 14.13 18.94 18.03
CA VAL A 18 14.11 20.01 17.02
C VAL A 18 13.63 21.32 17.64
N LYS A 19 12.50 21.30 18.37
CA LYS A 19 11.96 22.51 19.03
C LYS A 19 12.93 23.12 20.05
N ARG A 20 13.76 22.29 20.70
CA ARG A 20 14.78 22.73 21.67
C ARG A 20 16.10 23.16 21.01
N GLY A 21 16.21 23.08 19.68
CA GLY A 21 17.45 23.40 18.96
C GLY A 21 18.55 22.34 19.11
N LEU A 22 18.22 21.13 19.59
CA LEU A 22 19.17 20.03 19.74
C LEU A 22 19.41 19.25 18.43
N VAL A 23 18.55 19.48 17.43
CA VAL A 23 18.63 18.90 16.09
C VAL A 23 18.37 20.03 15.11
N GLU A 24 19.34 20.30 14.24
CA GLU A 24 19.21 21.30 13.18
C GLU A 24 18.54 20.69 11.95
N SER A 25 17.21 20.55 12.03
CA SER A 25 16.35 20.00 10.98
C SER A 25 14.92 20.46 11.22
N ASP A 26 14.07 20.37 10.20
CA ASP A 26 12.63 20.57 10.39
C ASP A 26 11.98 19.47 11.21
N LYS A 27 10.81 19.79 11.78
CA LYS A 27 9.95 18.80 12.44
C LYS A 27 9.52 17.74 11.44
N MET A 28 9.52 16.51 11.89
CA MET A 28 8.98 15.40 11.13
C MET A 28 7.44 15.43 11.22
N PRO A 29 6.73 15.37 10.08
CA PRO A 29 5.28 15.31 10.07
C PRO A 29 4.77 13.94 10.51
N TYR A 30 3.59 13.92 11.12
CA TYR A 30 2.83 12.68 11.27
C TYR A 30 2.23 12.29 9.91
N ILE A 31 2.20 10.99 9.63
CA ILE A 31 1.59 10.46 8.40
C ILE A 31 0.33 9.72 8.80
N VAL A 32 -0.81 10.10 8.23
CA VAL A 32 -2.08 9.39 8.41
C VAL A 32 -2.46 8.75 7.08
N ILE A 33 -2.55 7.43 7.07
CA ILE A 33 -2.99 6.63 5.94
C ILE A 33 -4.45 6.29 6.17
N VAL A 34 -5.33 6.68 5.25
CA VAL A 34 -6.77 6.44 5.31
C VAL A 34 -7.17 5.50 4.18
N ILE A 35 -7.79 4.39 4.53
CA ILE A 35 -8.38 3.42 3.59
C ILE A 35 -9.89 3.46 3.84
N ASP A 36 -10.65 4.00 2.89
CA ASP A 36 -12.11 4.16 3.03
C ASP A 36 -12.87 2.83 2.89
N GLU A 37 -12.38 1.94 2.01
CA GLU A 37 -12.95 0.62 1.81
C GLU A 37 -11.84 -0.43 1.69
N LEU A 38 -11.56 -1.13 2.79
CA LEU A 38 -10.57 -2.21 2.81
C LEU A 38 -10.96 -3.37 1.89
N ALA A 39 -12.25 -3.67 1.75
CA ALA A 39 -12.71 -4.83 1.00
C ALA A 39 -12.29 -4.77 -0.47
N ASP A 40 -12.27 -3.58 -1.07
CA ASP A 40 -11.86 -3.38 -2.46
C ASP A 40 -10.39 -3.73 -2.67
N LEU A 41 -9.53 -3.37 -1.70
CA LEU A 41 -8.12 -3.76 -1.73
C LEU A 41 -7.94 -5.27 -1.53
N MET A 42 -8.73 -5.86 -0.62
CA MET A 42 -8.66 -7.30 -0.34
C MET A 42 -9.12 -8.15 -1.54
N MET A 43 -10.09 -7.67 -2.33
CA MET A 43 -10.56 -8.36 -3.54
C MET A 43 -9.49 -8.42 -4.63
N VAL A 44 -8.60 -7.43 -4.68
CA VAL A 44 -7.55 -7.34 -5.72
C VAL A 44 -6.25 -8.01 -5.27
N ALA A 45 -5.81 -7.75 -4.04
CA ALA A 45 -4.49 -8.16 -3.55
C ALA A 45 -4.47 -8.43 -2.03
N ALA A 46 -5.32 -9.35 -1.56
CA ALA A 46 -5.45 -9.66 -0.13
C ALA A 46 -4.11 -9.91 0.60
N HIS A 47 -3.22 -10.70 -0.01
CA HIS A 47 -1.95 -11.08 0.61
C HIS A 47 -1.04 -9.86 0.83
N ASP A 48 -0.84 -9.04 -0.19
CA ASP A 48 0.08 -7.91 -0.13
C ASP A 48 -0.44 -6.78 0.76
N VAL A 49 -1.77 -6.59 0.78
CA VAL A 49 -2.46 -5.65 1.66
C VAL A 49 -2.29 -6.08 3.12
N GLU A 50 -2.50 -7.36 3.41
CA GLU A 50 -2.36 -7.93 4.76
C GLU A 50 -0.92 -7.80 5.30
N ASP A 51 0.08 -8.19 4.49
CA ASP A 51 1.50 -8.05 4.84
C ASP A 51 1.89 -6.57 5.04
N SER A 52 1.38 -5.68 4.19
CA SER A 52 1.63 -4.23 4.34
C SER A 52 1.01 -3.66 5.61
N ILE A 53 -0.23 -4.02 5.95
CA ILE A 53 -0.88 -3.60 7.20
C ILE A 53 -0.11 -4.13 8.40
N GLN A 54 0.29 -5.40 8.39
CA GLN A 54 1.06 -6.01 9.47
C GLN A 54 2.41 -5.30 9.67
N ARG A 55 3.18 -5.07 8.60
CA ARG A 55 4.48 -4.37 8.71
C ARG A 55 4.33 -2.93 9.20
N LEU A 56 3.32 -2.21 8.71
CA LEU A 56 3.04 -0.85 9.15
C LEU A 56 2.69 -0.84 10.64
N THR A 57 1.63 -1.52 11.04
CA THR A 57 1.13 -1.52 12.42
C THR A 57 2.18 -1.92 13.46
N GLN A 58 3.08 -2.85 13.13
CA GLN A 58 4.16 -3.27 14.03
C GLN A 58 5.28 -2.24 14.22
N LYS A 59 5.64 -1.46 13.19
CA LYS A 59 6.82 -0.57 13.21
C LYS A 59 6.47 0.92 13.23
N ALA A 60 5.25 1.28 12.84
CA ALA A 60 4.81 2.65 12.58
C ALA A 60 4.66 3.53 13.81
N ARG A 61 4.33 2.95 14.98
CA ARG A 61 3.96 3.71 16.19
C ARG A 61 5.03 4.72 16.61
N ALA A 62 6.28 4.31 16.68
CA ALA A 62 7.38 5.20 17.04
C ALA A 62 7.70 6.20 15.90
N ALA A 63 7.43 5.83 14.66
CA ALA A 63 7.64 6.66 13.47
C ALA A 63 6.56 7.73 13.27
N GLY A 64 5.45 7.71 14.02
CA GLY A 64 4.35 8.65 13.83
C GLY A 64 3.51 8.39 12.59
N ILE A 65 3.49 7.13 12.12
CA ILE A 65 2.63 6.70 11.03
C ILE A 65 1.38 6.07 11.65
N HIS A 66 0.21 6.51 11.23
CA HIS A 66 -1.09 6.09 11.74
C HIS A 66 -1.94 5.57 10.60
N LEU A 67 -2.64 4.47 10.85
CA LEU A 67 -3.50 3.82 9.87
C LEU A 67 -4.96 3.91 10.34
N LEU A 68 -5.83 4.43 9.49
CA LEU A 68 -7.28 4.44 9.65
C LEU A 68 -7.87 3.59 8.53
N VAL A 69 -8.58 2.53 8.90
CA VAL A 69 -9.17 1.59 7.95
C VAL A 69 -10.67 1.54 8.18
N ALA A 70 -11.43 1.76 7.12
CA ALA A 70 -12.87 1.64 7.09
C ALA A 70 -13.27 0.55 6.08
N THR A 71 -14.44 -0.02 6.30
CA THR A 71 -15.09 -0.96 5.39
C THR A 71 -16.57 -1.04 5.71
N GLN A 72 -17.40 -1.22 4.68
CA GLN A 72 -18.82 -1.53 4.84
C GLN A 72 -19.10 -3.04 4.82
N ARG A 73 -18.07 -3.86 4.58
CA ARG A 73 -18.16 -5.32 4.49
C ARG A 73 -17.45 -5.99 5.66
N PRO A 74 -18.10 -6.07 6.85
CA PRO A 74 -17.49 -6.65 8.05
C PRO A 74 -17.49 -8.19 8.02
N THR A 75 -16.91 -8.79 6.99
CA THR A 75 -16.77 -10.25 6.86
C THR A 75 -15.39 -10.71 7.34
N THR A 76 -15.27 -12.00 7.68
CA THR A 76 -14.00 -12.59 8.12
C THR A 76 -12.92 -12.58 7.05
N ASP A 77 -13.30 -12.52 5.78
CA ASP A 77 -12.35 -12.46 4.64
C ASP A 77 -11.72 -11.07 4.49
N VAL A 78 -12.45 -10.03 4.90
CA VAL A 78 -11.97 -8.63 4.89
C VAL A 78 -11.30 -8.28 6.22
N VAL A 79 -11.95 -8.57 7.34
CA VAL A 79 -11.47 -8.25 8.70
C VAL A 79 -10.87 -9.51 9.34
N LYS A 80 -9.81 -10.02 8.73
CA LYS A 80 -9.10 -11.23 9.18
C LYS A 80 -8.51 -11.08 10.58
N GLY A 81 -8.26 -12.21 11.25
CA GLY A 81 -7.66 -12.24 12.59
C GLY A 81 -6.29 -11.55 12.68
N THR A 82 -5.50 -11.62 11.62
CA THR A 82 -4.20 -10.93 11.47
C THR A 82 -4.32 -9.41 11.40
N ILE A 83 -5.37 -8.90 10.74
CA ILE A 83 -5.69 -7.47 10.76
C ILE A 83 -6.14 -7.05 12.15
N LYS A 84 -7.03 -7.84 12.77
CA LYS A 84 -7.54 -7.57 14.12
C LYS A 84 -6.43 -7.55 15.17
N SER A 85 -5.48 -8.47 15.13
CA SER A 85 -4.39 -8.52 16.12
C SER A 85 -3.46 -7.31 16.06
N ASN A 86 -3.38 -6.65 14.90
CA ASN A 86 -2.53 -5.50 14.66
C ASN A 86 -3.24 -4.15 14.81
N ILE A 87 -4.58 -4.13 14.76
CA ILE A 87 -5.42 -2.92 14.92
C ILE A 87 -6.31 -3.08 16.17
N PRO A 88 -5.82 -2.68 17.36
CA PRO A 88 -6.53 -2.92 18.63
C PRO A 88 -7.65 -1.92 18.90
N VAL A 89 -7.62 -0.73 18.30
CA VAL A 89 -8.67 0.29 18.44
C VAL A 89 -9.65 0.12 17.30
N ARG A 90 -10.93 -0.12 17.63
CA ARG A 90 -11.98 -0.40 16.66
C ARG A 90 -13.22 0.41 16.95
N ILE A 91 -13.86 0.86 15.90
CA ILE A 91 -15.15 1.55 15.93
C ILE A 91 -16.10 0.74 15.07
N ALA A 92 -17.27 0.42 15.61
CA ALA A 92 -18.37 -0.15 14.84
C ALA A 92 -19.56 0.79 14.90
N PHE A 93 -20.05 1.19 13.72
CA PHE A 93 -21.40 1.76 13.58
C PHE A 93 -22.43 0.63 13.56
N LYS A 94 -23.71 0.98 13.39
CA LYS A 94 -24.78 0.01 13.23
C LYS A 94 -24.45 -1.00 12.13
N VAL A 95 -24.50 -2.28 12.47
CA VAL A 95 -24.36 -3.41 11.54
C VAL A 95 -25.65 -4.22 11.45
N ALA A 96 -25.73 -5.11 10.46
CA ALA A 96 -26.95 -5.88 10.19
C ALA A 96 -27.15 -7.04 11.19
N SER A 97 -26.06 -7.65 11.66
CA SER A 97 -26.15 -8.88 12.46
C SER A 97 -25.15 -8.95 13.61
N PHE A 98 -25.44 -9.84 14.56
CA PHE A 98 -24.51 -10.23 15.62
C PHE A 98 -23.17 -10.76 15.07
N VAL A 99 -23.21 -11.46 13.93
CA VAL A 99 -22.00 -11.99 13.28
C VAL A 99 -21.11 -10.86 12.79
N ASP A 100 -21.69 -9.81 12.19
CA ASP A 100 -20.96 -8.61 11.75
C ASP A 100 -20.36 -7.86 12.96
N SER A 101 -21.13 -7.72 14.04
CA SER A 101 -20.64 -7.09 15.27
C SER A 101 -19.45 -7.86 15.84
N THR A 102 -19.55 -9.19 15.89
CA THR A 102 -18.48 -10.06 16.38
C THR A 102 -17.25 -9.98 15.48
N THR A 103 -17.43 -9.86 14.16
CA THR A 103 -16.33 -9.73 13.22
C THR A 103 -15.52 -8.46 13.47
N ILE A 104 -16.16 -7.33 13.77
CA ILE A 104 -15.47 -6.06 14.05
C ILE A 104 -14.96 -5.99 15.50
N LEU A 105 -15.84 -6.24 16.47
CA LEU A 105 -15.61 -5.93 17.88
C LEU A 105 -15.17 -7.13 18.72
N ASP A 106 -15.12 -8.35 18.16
CA ASP A 106 -15.00 -9.59 18.92
C ASP A 106 -16.07 -9.66 20.05
N GLY A 107 -17.27 -9.16 19.77
CA GLY A 107 -18.38 -9.10 20.71
C GLY A 107 -19.65 -8.49 20.12
N ALA A 108 -20.74 -8.60 20.86
CA ALA A 108 -22.06 -8.08 20.49
C ALA A 108 -22.20 -6.57 20.70
N GLY A 109 -23.29 -6.01 20.18
CA GLY A 109 -23.81 -4.69 20.53
C GLY A 109 -23.92 -3.75 19.35
N ALA A 110 -23.13 -3.93 18.29
CA ALA A 110 -23.19 -3.05 17.13
C ALA A 110 -24.47 -3.27 16.32
N GLU A 111 -25.03 -4.48 16.33
CA GLU A 111 -26.32 -4.81 15.70
C GLU A 111 -27.52 -4.10 16.35
N SER A 112 -27.36 -3.69 17.62
CA SER A 112 -28.40 -3.02 18.41
C SER A 112 -28.30 -1.49 18.37
N LEU A 113 -27.37 -0.93 17.61
CA LEU A 113 -27.21 0.52 17.46
C LEU A 113 -28.35 1.14 16.64
N LEU A 114 -28.57 2.44 16.85
CA LEU A 114 -29.66 3.19 16.25
C LEU A 114 -29.34 3.70 14.82
N GLY A 115 -28.05 3.69 14.45
CA GLY A 115 -27.56 4.31 13.21
C GLY A 115 -27.33 5.82 13.37
N LYS A 116 -27.20 6.55 12.25
CA LYS A 116 -27.04 8.02 12.24
C LYS A 116 -25.97 8.55 13.22
N GLY A 117 -24.80 7.92 13.22
CA GLY A 117 -23.66 8.32 14.06
C GLY A 117 -23.55 7.55 15.39
N ASP A 118 -24.55 6.78 15.80
CA ASP A 118 -24.45 5.90 16.97
C ASP A 118 -23.42 4.79 16.73
N MET A 119 -22.45 4.65 17.63
CA MET A 119 -21.28 3.77 17.46
C MET A 119 -20.79 3.17 18.76
N LEU A 120 -20.03 2.06 18.66
CA LEU A 120 -19.25 1.48 19.74
C LEU A 120 -17.76 1.67 19.47
N LEU A 121 -17.03 2.22 20.44
CA LEU A 121 -15.57 2.32 20.45
C LEU A 121 -14.98 1.25 21.39
N LYS A 122 -14.19 0.33 20.84
CA LYS A 122 -13.41 -0.66 21.59
C LYS A 122 -11.92 -0.32 21.51
N ARG A 123 -11.29 -0.01 22.65
CA ARG A 123 -9.84 0.26 22.77
C ARG A 123 -9.07 -0.83 23.53
N SER A 124 -9.81 -1.64 24.28
CA SER A 124 -9.36 -2.74 25.15
C SER A 124 -10.50 -3.76 25.20
N ASP A 125 -10.70 -4.48 26.31
CA ASP A 125 -11.75 -5.49 26.41
C ASP A 125 -13.16 -4.91 26.47
N ARG A 126 -13.31 -3.62 26.83
CA ARG A 126 -14.63 -2.96 26.96
C ARG A 126 -14.93 -2.01 25.80
N ALA A 127 -16.10 -2.20 25.19
CA ALA A 127 -16.69 -1.26 24.24
C ALA A 127 -17.43 -0.13 24.97
N HIS A 128 -17.30 1.09 24.46
CA HIS A 128 -17.99 2.28 24.95
C HIS A 128 -18.90 2.82 23.85
N ARG A 129 -20.17 3.07 24.17
CA ARG A 129 -21.11 3.67 23.22
C ARG A 129 -20.89 5.18 23.13
N LEU A 130 -20.83 5.68 21.90
CA LEU A 130 -20.58 7.09 21.58
C LEU A 130 -21.56 7.54 20.48
N GLN A 131 -21.78 8.85 20.41
CA GLN A 131 -22.53 9.48 19.33
C GLN A 131 -21.56 10.28 18.45
N GLY A 132 -21.52 9.95 17.17
CA GLY A 132 -20.76 10.67 16.16
C GLY A 132 -21.33 12.06 15.92
N ALA A 133 -20.43 13.04 15.80
CA ALA A 133 -20.79 14.37 15.34
C ALA A 133 -21.21 14.28 13.86
N TYR A 134 -22.37 14.86 13.56
CA TYR A 134 -22.79 15.06 12.18
C TYR A 134 -22.14 16.33 11.64
N ILE A 135 -21.50 16.21 10.48
CA ILE A 135 -20.89 17.32 9.78
C ILE A 135 -21.52 17.32 8.38
N PRO A 136 -22.27 18.36 7.99
CA PRO A 136 -22.83 18.45 6.65
C PRO A 136 -21.74 18.75 5.62
N ASP A 137 -21.99 18.36 4.37
CA ASP A 137 -21.04 18.56 3.26
C ASP A 137 -20.63 20.03 3.11
N SER A 138 -21.54 20.98 3.35
CA SER A 138 -21.23 22.42 3.31
C SER A 138 -20.12 22.83 4.28
N GLU A 139 -20.07 22.26 5.48
CA GLU A 139 -18.99 22.51 6.43
C GLU A 139 -17.69 21.84 5.99
N ILE A 140 -17.76 20.65 5.41
CA ILE A 140 -16.59 19.96 4.83
C ILE A 140 -15.99 20.80 3.70
N TYR A 141 -16.82 21.31 2.78
CA TYR A 141 -16.35 22.18 1.69
C TYR A 141 -15.74 23.46 2.23
N ALA A 142 -16.38 24.14 3.18
CA ALA A 142 -15.86 25.35 3.78
C ALA A 142 -14.47 25.15 4.41
N VAL A 143 -14.27 24.05 5.16
CA VAL A 143 -12.97 23.73 5.78
C VAL A 143 -11.92 23.37 4.72
N THR A 144 -12.27 22.53 3.75
CA THR A 144 -11.32 22.11 2.71
C THR A 144 -10.93 23.26 1.77
N ASP A 145 -11.83 24.18 1.46
CA ASP A 145 -11.55 25.39 0.67
C ASP A 145 -10.63 26.34 1.46
N PHE A 146 -10.92 26.55 2.75
CA PHE A 146 -10.08 27.35 3.63
C PHE A 146 -8.63 26.84 3.68
N ILE A 147 -8.43 25.52 3.74
CA ILE A 147 -7.10 24.89 3.71
C ILE A 147 -6.44 25.05 2.34
N ARG A 148 -7.17 24.75 1.25
CA ARG A 148 -6.65 24.84 -0.13
C ARG A 148 -6.23 26.27 -0.52
N ASN A 149 -6.89 27.28 0.05
CA ASN A 149 -6.55 28.69 -0.19
C ASN A 149 -5.25 29.13 0.51
N GLN A 150 -4.81 28.42 1.56
CA GLN A 150 -3.58 28.75 2.28
C GLN A 150 -2.35 28.04 1.70
N TYR A 151 -2.49 26.79 1.29
CA TYR A 151 -1.38 25.99 0.78
C TYR A 151 -1.81 25.08 -0.37
N LYS A 152 -0.98 25.05 -1.42
CA LYS A 152 -1.13 24.06 -2.51
C LYS A 152 -0.65 22.69 -2.04
N ALA A 153 -1.28 21.64 -2.55
CA ALA A 153 -0.86 20.27 -2.29
C ALA A 153 0.56 20.03 -2.81
N GLN A 154 1.41 19.48 -1.95
CA GLN A 154 2.76 19.01 -2.29
C GLN A 154 2.74 17.48 -2.26
N TYR A 155 2.56 16.88 -3.43
CA TYR A 155 2.57 15.43 -3.55
C TYR A 155 4.00 14.91 -3.44
N ILE A 156 4.24 14.03 -2.46
CA ILE A 156 5.55 13.38 -2.23
C ILE A 156 5.85 12.38 -3.36
N PHE A 157 4.81 11.86 -3.99
CA PHE A 157 4.88 10.89 -5.07
C PHE A 157 3.96 11.32 -6.21
N GLU A 158 4.46 11.26 -7.43
CA GLU A 158 3.60 11.38 -8.61
C GLU A 158 2.96 10.02 -8.91
N HIS A 159 1.69 10.01 -9.32
CA HIS A 159 0.93 8.78 -9.52
C HIS A 159 1.61 7.80 -10.49
N ASP A 160 2.26 8.32 -11.53
CA ASP A 160 2.99 7.51 -12.50
C ASP A 160 4.25 6.89 -11.91
N SER A 161 4.95 7.59 -11.01
CA SER A 161 6.12 7.04 -10.30
C SER A 161 5.75 5.86 -9.40
N LEU A 162 4.57 5.91 -8.76
CA LEU A 162 4.07 4.78 -7.94
C LEU A 162 3.67 3.59 -8.80
N LYS A 163 3.04 3.83 -9.97
CA LYS A 163 2.72 2.77 -10.93
C LYS A 163 3.98 2.08 -11.44
N GLN A 164 5.00 2.86 -11.78
CA GLN A 164 6.27 2.31 -12.25
C GLN A 164 6.95 1.47 -11.16
N GLN A 165 6.99 1.95 -9.92
CA GLN A 165 7.54 1.17 -8.80
C GLN A 165 6.75 -0.12 -8.50
N ALA A 166 5.43 -0.08 -8.60
CA ALA A 166 4.59 -1.26 -8.40
C ALA A 166 4.87 -2.31 -9.49
N ARG A 167 4.98 -1.90 -10.76
CA ARG A 167 5.36 -2.77 -11.87
C ARG A 167 6.75 -3.35 -11.70
N MET A 168 7.74 -2.53 -11.33
CA MET A 168 9.11 -3.00 -11.04
C MET A 168 9.16 -4.03 -9.91
N ARG A 169 8.30 -3.92 -8.89
CA ARG A 169 8.18 -4.95 -7.85
C ARG A 169 7.54 -6.24 -8.34
N GLU A 170 6.54 -6.16 -9.21
CA GLU A 170 5.99 -7.35 -9.86
C GLU A 170 7.06 -8.05 -10.72
N VAL A 171 7.91 -7.28 -11.40
CA VAL A 171 9.04 -7.81 -12.19
C VAL A 171 10.04 -8.55 -11.32
N ALA A 172 10.47 -7.92 -10.21
CA ALA A 172 11.42 -8.53 -9.28
C ALA A 172 10.89 -9.80 -8.60
N ASN A 173 9.55 -10.00 -8.59
CA ASN A 173 8.92 -11.18 -8.02
C ASN A 173 8.65 -12.30 -9.04
N ASP A 174 8.82 -12.09 -10.35
CA ASP A 174 8.70 -13.19 -11.32
C ASP A 174 10.03 -13.95 -11.39
N GLU A 175 10.02 -15.17 -10.85
CA GLU A 175 11.18 -16.07 -10.77
C GLU A 175 11.87 -16.32 -12.12
N LEU A 176 11.14 -16.19 -13.23
CA LEU A 176 11.67 -16.42 -14.58
C LEU A 176 12.18 -15.14 -15.25
N PHE A 177 12.00 -13.95 -14.65
CA PHE A 177 12.35 -12.70 -15.32
C PHE A 177 13.83 -12.65 -15.68
N GLU A 178 14.71 -13.02 -14.75
CA GLU A 178 16.15 -13.03 -14.97
C GLU A 178 16.55 -14.03 -16.07
N ASP A 179 16.07 -15.27 -15.99
CA ASP A 179 16.39 -16.31 -16.97
C ASP A 179 15.89 -15.93 -18.38
N VAL A 180 14.67 -15.37 -18.47
CA VAL A 180 14.08 -14.90 -19.72
C VAL A 180 14.86 -13.71 -20.27
N ALA A 181 15.32 -12.79 -19.43
CA ALA A 181 16.16 -11.66 -19.85
C ALA A 181 17.47 -12.15 -20.47
N TYR A 182 18.15 -13.11 -19.83
CA TYR A 182 19.37 -13.71 -20.38
C TYR A 182 19.09 -14.44 -21.70
N PHE A 183 18.03 -15.25 -21.77
CA PHE A 183 17.66 -15.95 -23.00
C PHE A 183 17.41 -14.98 -24.15
N VAL A 184 16.64 -13.91 -23.92
CA VAL A 184 16.32 -12.92 -24.95
C VAL A 184 17.58 -12.21 -25.42
N VAL A 185 18.47 -11.81 -24.51
CA VAL A 185 19.72 -11.12 -24.88
C VAL A 185 20.70 -12.04 -25.60
N GLN A 186 20.80 -13.31 -25.20
CA GLN A 186 21.69 -14.29 -25.84
C GLN A 186 21.21 -14.72 -27.23
N THR A 187 19.90 -14.89 -27.40
CA THR A 187 19.31 -15.35 -28.66
C THR A 187 19.01 -14.20 -29.62
N GLY A 188 18.93 -12.97 -29.13
CA GLY A 188 18.47 -11.81 -29.90
C GLY A 188 16.99 -11.87 -30.26
N ASN A 189 16.19 -12.74 -29.61
CA ASN A 189 14.80 -13.00 -29.98
C ASN A 189 13.83 -12.77 -28.81
N ALA A 190 13.19 -11.60 -28.80
CA ALA A 190 12.19 -11.21 -27.81
C ALA A 190 10.74 -11.53 -28.24
N SER A 191 10.51 -12.59 -29.03
CA SER A 191 9.15 -12.97 -29.40
C SER A 191 8.42 -13.69 -28.27
N ILE A 192 7.12 -13.41 -28.08
CA ILE A 192 6.30 -14.08 -27.07
C ILE A 192 6.33 -15.61 -27.29
N ASN A 193 6.21 -16.07 -28.53
CA ASN A 193 6.19 -17.49 -28.86
C ASN A 193 7.52 -18.22 -28.55
N SER A 194 8.68 -17.56 -28.70
CA SER A 194 9.97 -18.18 -28.33
C SER A 194 10.08 -18.37 -26.83
N ILE A 195 9.68 -17.35 -26.06
CA ILE A 195 9.70 -17.40 -24.59
C ILE A 195 8.71 -18.44 -24.07
N GLN A 196 7.51 -18.55 -24.66
CA GLN A 196 6.55 -19.58 -24.28
C GLN A 196 7.09 -21.01 -24.47
N LYS A 197 7.82 -21.25 -25.56
CA LYS A 197 8.36 -22.58 -25.87
C LYS A 197 9.55 -22.94 -24.99
N GLU A 198 10.46 -22.00 -24.77
CA GLU A 198 11.68 -22.26 -24.00
C GLU A 198 11.37 -22.46 -22.51
N PHE A 199 10.49 -21.63 -21.95
CA PHE A 199 10.19 -21.62 -20.51
C PHE A 199 8.89 -22.35 -20.15
N GLU A 200 8.22 -22.97 -21.13
CA GLU A 200 6.97 -23.72 -20.97
C GLU A 200 5.85 -22.92 -20.26
N ILE A 201 5.74 -21.61 -20.56
CA ILE A 201 4.77 -20.71 -19.93
C ILE A 201 3.60 -20.32 -20.85
N GLY A 202 2.49 -19.92 -20.25
CA GLY A 202 1.30 -19.42 -20.94
C GLY A 202 1.49 -18.03 -21.57
N PHE A 203 0.66 -17.71 -22.58
CA PHE A 203 0.75 -16.47 -23.38
C PHE A 203 0.76 -15.20 -22.53
N ASN A 204 -0.15 -15.08 -21.56
CA ASN A 204 -0.25 -13.88 -20.71
C ASN A 204 1.02 -13.65 -19.87
N ARG A 205 1.64 -14.72 -19.35
CA ARG A 205 2.87 -14.62 -18.57
C ARG A 205 4.05 -14.23 -19.47
N ALA A 206 4.16 -14.85 -20.64
CA ALA A 206 5.19 -14.50 -21.63
C ALA A 206 5.03 -13.06 -22.14
N GLN A 207 3.80 -12.61 -22.42
CA GLN A 207 3.52 -11.23 -22.78
C GLN A 207 3.96 -10.27 -21.67
N LYS A 208 3.59 -10.57 -20.41
CA LYS A 208 4.00 -9.77 -19.25
C LYS A 208 5.53 -9.70 -19.14
N LEU A 209 6.24 -10.82 -19.28
CA LEU A 209 7.71 -10.86 -19.29
C LEU A 209 8.32 -9.99 -20.39
N VAL A 210 7.75 -10.00 -21.59
CA VAL A 210 8.22 -9.15 -22.70
C VAL A 210 7.97 -7.67 -22.45
N GLU A 211 6.82 -7.32 -21.88
CA GLU A 211 6.51 -5.95 -21.44
C GLU A 211 7.50 -5.48 -20.36
N MET A 212 7.85 -6.35 -19.41
CA MET A 212 8.84 -6.07 -18.38
C MET A 212 10.25 -5.83 -18.96
N LEU A 213 10.67 -6.61 -19.96
CA LEU A 213 11.95 -6.39 -20.65
C LEU A 213 12.00 -5.03 -21.38
N GLU A 214 10.88 -4.53 -21.90
CA GLU A 214 10.81 -3.19 -22.52
C GLU A 214 10.96 -2.09 -21.47
N GLU A 215 10.33 -2.25 -20.31
CA GLU A 215 10.43 -1.27 -19.22
C GLU A 215 11.86 -1.13 -18.70
N TYR A 216 12.61 -2.24 -18.63
CA TYR A 216 14.04 -2.25 -18.27
C TYR A 216 14.96 -1.82 -19.41
N GLN A 217 14.41 -1.38 -20.54
CA GLN A 217 15.14 -1.01 -21.74
C GLN A 217 16.04 -2.14 -22.27
N VAL A 218 15.70 -3.39 -21.97
CA VAL A 218 16.37 -4.58 -22.51
C VAL A 218 15.90 -4.84 -23.94
N VAL A 219 14.63 -4.53 -24.24
CA VAL A 219 14.05 -4.65 -25.59
C VAL A 219 13.32 -3.36 -26.00
N SER A 220 13.10 -3.18 -27.30
CA SER A 220 12.43 -2.02 -27.86
C SER A 220 10.92 -2.01 -27.61
N GLN A 221 10.30 -0.85 -27.84
CA GLN A 221 8.85 -0.71 -27.73
C GLN A 221 8.09 -1.62 -28.70
N SER A 222 6.83 -1.90 -28.36
CA SER A 222 5.96 -2.74 -29.19
C SER A 222 5.90 -2.28 -30.65
N GLN A 223 6.35 -3.12 -31.59
CA GLN A 223 6.24 -2.90 -33.03
C GLN A 223 5.11 -3.76 -33.66
N GLY A 224 3.96 -3.82 -32.99
CA GLY A 224 2.81 -4.61 -33.46
C GLY A 224 3.03 -6.11 -33.29
N THR A 225 2.94 -6.88 -34.37
CA THR A 225 3.07 -8.36 -34.35
C THR A 225 4.50 -8.87 -34.49
N LYS A 226 5.48 -7.97 -34.72
CA LYS A 226 6.89 -8.34 -34.85
C LYS A 226 7.54 -8.52 -33.49
N ALA A 227 8.55 -9.39 -33.44
CA ALA A 227 9.40 -9.54 -32.26
C ALA A 227 10.09 -8.21 -31.94
N ARG A 228 10.25 -7.91 -30.64
CA ARG A 228 10.93 -6.69 -30.18
C ARG A 228 12.44 -6.82 -30.40
N GLU A 229 13.08 -5.70 -30.69
CA GLU A 229 14.53 -5.65 -30.89
C GLU A 229 15.23 -5.63 -29.52
N VAL A 230 16.32 -6.38 -29.37
CA VAL A 230 17.12 -6.38 -28.15
C VAL A 230 18.05 -5.16 -28.15
N LEU A 231 18.04 -4.39 -27.07
CA LEU A 231 18.74 -3.10 -26.95
C LEU A 231 20.05 -3.16 -26.16
N VAL A 232 20.29 -4.25 -25.42
CA VAL A 232 21.42 -4.37 -24.49
C VAL A 232 22.23 -5.64 -24.73
N THR A 233 23.49 -5.61 -24.36
CA THR A 233 24.40 -6.75 -24.32
C THR A 233 24.29 -7.52 -23.01
N VAL A 234 24.84 -8.76 -22.97
CA VAL A 234 24.88 -9.57 -21.73
C VAL A 234 25.60 -8.84 -20.59
N SER A 235 26.65 -8.08 -20.91
CA SER A 235 27.41 -7.30 -19.92
C SER A 235 26.58 -6.14 -19.34
N GLU A 236 25.83 -5.44 -20.19
CA GLU A 236 24.91 -4.37 -19.75
C GLU A 236 23.73 -4.94 -18.96
N LEU A 237 23.21 -6.11 -19.36
CA LEU A 237 22.16 -6.80 -18.63
C LEU A 237 22.56 -7.13 -17.19
N LYS A 238 23.79 -7.62 -16.96
CA LYS A 238 24.30 -7.88 -15.60
C LYS A 238 24.29 -6.63 -14.72
N THR A 239 24.68 -5.50 -15.30
CA THR A 239 24.66 -4.19 -14.61
C THR A 239 23.23 -3.77 -14.28
N ILE A 240 22.28 -3.99 -15.20
CA ILE A 240 20.85 -3.69 -15.02
C ILE A 240 20.22 -4.56 -13.92
N LEU A 241 20.61 -5.82 -13.83
CA LEU A 241 20.11 -6.78 -12.83
C LEU A 241 20.79 -6.67 -11.46
N GLY A 242 21.87 -5.89 -11.34
CA GLY A 242 22.60 -5.70 -10.08
C GLY A 242 23.50 -6.88 -9.69
N HIS A 243 23.93 -7.68 -10.66
CA HIS A 243 24.92 -8.74 -10.47
C HIS A 243 26.31 -8.19 -10.80
N ASP A 244 26.96 -7.57 -9.81
CA ASP A 244 28.40 -7.27 -9.82
C ASP A 244 29.24 -8.52 -9.46
#